data_AF-A0A2N2IGX8-F1
#
_entry.id   AF-A0A2N2IGX8-F1
#
_cell.length_a   1.000
_cell.length_b   1.000
_cell.length_c   1.000
_cell.angle_alpha   90.00
_cell.angle_beta   90.00
_cell.angle_gamma   90.00
#
_symmetry.space_group_name_H-M   'P 1'
#
loop_
_entity.id
_entity.type
_entity.pdbx_description
1 polymer ?
#
loop_
_entity_poly.entity_id
_entity_poly.type
_entity_poly.pdbx_seq_one_letter_code
_entity_poly.pdbx_strand_id
1 'polypeptide(L)'
;MVMVPRLVPSPPPTQVASSPAFAELCAQSCFSFLRGASQPEEIIEQAHKLGLYAIALCDTDGLYGLARAHAAAKQLQVKLIVGASLAVDSHDARLILLVRNHAGYQNLCRLLTIAHADKPKGTSSLDLALLSPHADGLFAVLPAPHEEKLCDKVLSAFPAEHVRLAVQRHMGADQAKHEQLAVSLAAQFRLRIFATARPLFHVAGRKQLADVLCCIREKTSLDEAGTSLLPNAEAHLSSATRMSRLFADHLEWVQESVDVAAQCTFSLSELRYRFPSDHFLREGESPDQALRRLVQERLPWRYPNGPEPSVRAQIDKELGLIEQLRVAPYFLSVYEIVEIARERRILCQG
;
A
#
# COMPACT_ATOMS: atom_id res chain seq x y z
N MET A 1 39.38 -48.61 -44.88
CA MET A 1 38.40 -48.73 -43.78
C MET A 1 38.74 -47.68 -42.73
N VAL A 2 38.07 -46.52 -42.78
CA VAL A 2 38.28 -45.43 -41.82
C VAL A 2 37.24 -45.60 -40.71
N MET A 3 37.69 -45.78 -39.46
CA MET A 3 36.83 -45.87 -38.28
C MET A 3 36.19 -44.50 -38.00
N VAL A 4 34.86 -44.47 -37.97
CA VAL A 4 34.09 -43.32 -37.50
C VAL A 4 33.99 -43.39 -35.97
N PRO A 5 34.36 -42.36 -35.20
CA PRO A 5 34.23 -42.37 -33.75
C PRO A 5 32.75 -42.29 -33.35
N ARG A 6 32.32 -43.14 -32.41
CA ARG A 6 30.98 -43.04 -31.81
C ARG A 6 30.92 -41.80 -30.93
N LEU A 7 30.02 -40.87 -31.29
CA LEU A 7 29.62 -39.75 -30.44
C LEU A 7 28.96 -40.29 -29.16
N VAL A 8 29.54 -39.96 -28.01
CA VAL A 8 28.93 -40.15 -26.70
C VAL A 8 27.87 -39.04 -26.52
N PRO A 9 26.61 -39.36 -26.15
CA PRO A 9 25.59 -38.34 -25.94
C PRO A 9 25.95 -37.47 -24.73
N SER A 10 25.83 -36.15 -24.89
CA SER A 10 25.99 -35.16 -23.84
C SER A 10 24.97 -35.41 -22.72
N PRO A 11 25.33 -35.20 -21.44
CA PRO A 11 24.38 -35.29 -20.35
C PRO A 11 23.26 -34.24 -20.52
N PRO A 12 22.03 -34.51 -20.06
CA PRO A 12 20.94 -33.55 -20.14
C PRO A 12 21.31 -32.29 -19.36
N PRO A 13 20.84 -31.10 -19.79
CA PRO A 13 21.08 -29.87 -19.05
C PRO A 13 20.49 -30.01 -17.64
N THR A 14 21.36 -29.88 -16.65
CA THR A 14 20.99 -29.82 -15.24
C THR A 14 19.94 -28.71 -15.07
N GLN A 15 18.74 -29.05 -14.61
CA GLN A 15 17.75 -28.05 -14.19
C GLN A 15 18.41 -27.14 -13.16
N VAL A 16 18.68 -25.89 -13.53
CA VAL A 16 19.12 -24.87 -12.58
C VAL A 16 17.94 -24.70 -11.62
N ALA A 17 18.10 -25.17 -10.39
CA ALA A 17 17.10 -24.98 -9.35
C ALA A 17 16.74 -23.49 -9.31
N SER A 18 15.47 -23.16 -9.60
CA SER A 18 14.98 -21.79 -9.51
C SER A 18 15.23 -21.30 -8.08
N SER A 19 15.95 -20.17 -7.93
CA SER A 19 16.15 -19.54 -6.64
C SER A 19 14.81 -19.40 -5.90
N PRO A 20 14.75 -19.68 -4.59
CA PRO A 20 13.50 -19.56 -3.84
C PRO A 20 12.98 -18.12 -3.96
N ALA A 21 11.67 -17.99 -4.18
CA ALA A 21 10.99 -16.70 -4.21
C ALA A 21 10.27 -16.46 -2.88
N PHE A 22 10.19 -15.21 -2.46
CA PHE A 22 9.47 -14.80 -1.27
C PHE A 22 8.95 -13.38 -1.45
N ALA A 23 7.70 -13.15 -1.06
CA ALA A 23 7.14 -11.81 -0.92
C ALA A 23 6.90 -11.49 0.56
N GLU A 24 7.31 -10.29 0.99
CA GLU A 24 7.00 -9.80 2.34
C GLU A 24 5.69 -9.02 2.32
N LEU A 25 4.67 -9.48 3.03
CA LEU A 25 3.30 -8.95 2.94
C LEU A 25 2.83 -8.17 4.17
N CYS A 26 3.71 -7.91 5.14
CA CYS A 26 3.34 -7.30 6.42
C CYS A 26 4.36 -6.26 6.92
N ALA A 27 5.09 -5.60 6.02
CA ALA A 27 6.13 -4.65 6.41
C ALA A 27 5.56 -3.32 6.93
N GLN A 28 6.19 -2.74 7.95
CA GLN A 28 5.81 -1.43 8.50
C GLN A 28 6.98 -0.44 8.43
N SER A 29 6.70 0.80 8.04
CA SER A 29 7.68 1.89 8.06
C SER A 29 7.56 2.76 9.32
N CYS A 30 8.42 3.76 9.45
CA CYS A 30 8.35 4.78 10.49
C CYS A 30 7.08 5.63 10.46
N PHE A 31 6.28 5.53 9.39
CA PHE A 31 4.94 6.11 9.34
C PHE A 31 3.90 5.31 10.14
N SER A 32 4.22 4.08 10.53
CA SER A 32 3.63 3.45 11.70
C SER A 32 4.22 4.10 12.94
N PHE A 33 3.68 5.26 13.33
CA PHE A 33 4.30 6.16 14.28
C PHE A 33 4.77 5.46 15.56
N LEU A 34 6.06 5.62 15.86
CA LEU A 34 6.74 5.04 17.02
C LEU A 34 6.63 3.50 17.12
N ARG A 35 6.41 2.83 15.99
CA ARG A 35 6.39 1.36 15.86
C ARG A 35 7.43 0.89 14.85
N GLY A 36 7.32 1.34 13.61
CA GLY A 36 8.35 1.08 12.60
C GLY A 36 9.54 2.02 12.77
N ALA A 37 10.72 1.54 12.43
CA ALA A 37 11.98 2.25 12.65
C ALA A 37 12.76 2.51 11.34
N SER A 38 12.13 2.36 10.18
CA SER A 38 12.78 2.59 8.88
C SER A 38 11.92 3.43 7.97
N GLN A 39 12.56 4.31 7.20
CA GLN A 39 11.87 5.07 6.17
C GLN A 39 11.32 4.12 5.09
N PRO A 40 10.22 4.47 4.43
CA PRO A 40 9.69 3.69 3.31
C PRO A 40 10.75 3.42 2.24
N GLU A 41 11.60 4.39 1.93
CA GLU A 41 12.68 4.27 0.96
C GLU A 41 13.69 3.17 1.34
N GLU A 42 14.15 3.14 2.60
CA GLU A 42 15.09 2.14 3.11
C GLU A 42 14.50 0.72 3.03
N ILE A 43 13.20 0.58 3.29
CA ILE A 43 12.47 -0.70 3.19
C ILE A 43 12.48 -1.19 1.74
N ILE A 44 12.21 -0.32 0.78
CA ILE A 44 12.20 -0.67 -0.64
C ILE A 44 13.60 -0.98 -1.16
N GLU A 45 14.60 -0.16 -0.80
CA GLU A 45 16.00 -0.42 -1.14
C GLU A 45 16.48 -1.77 -0.64
N GLN A 46 16.10 -2.13 0.59
CA GLN A 46 16.46 -3.42 1.16
C GLN A 46 15.70 -4.57 0.51
N ALA A 47 14.41 -4.39 0.20
CA ALA A 47 13.63 -5.38 -0.56
C ALA A 47 14.27 -5.68 -1.92
N HIS A 48 14.76 -4.64 -2.62
CA HIS A 48 15.50 -4.78 -3.86
C HIS A 48 16.81 -5.56 -3.67
N LYS A 49 17.63 -5.18 -2.68
CA LYS A 49 18.90 -5.87 -2.35
C LYS A 49 18.72 -7.35 -2.01
N LEU A 50 17.61 -7.69 -1.35
CA LEU A 50 17.27 -9.07 -0.98
C LEU A 50 16.63 -9.87 -2.12
N GLY A 51 16.30 -9.23 -3.26
CA GLY A 51 15.66 -9.87 -4.40
C GLY A 51 14.25 -10.38 -4.09
N LEU A 52 13.48 -9.65 -3.28
CA LEU A 52 12.10 -10.03 -2.95
C LEU A 52 11.21 -10.01 -4.21
N TYR A 53 10.30 -10.98 -4.31
CA TYR A 53 9.32 -11.04 -5.39
C TYR A 53 8.39 -9.83 -5.37
N ALA A 54 7.95 -9.45 -4.17
CA ALA A 54 7.16 -8.26 -3.90
C ALA A 54 7.31 -7.85 -2.43
N ILE A 55 6.92 -6.63 -2.11
CA ILE A 55 6.79 -6.15 -0.74
C ILE A 55 5.49 -5.37 -0.56
N ALA A 56 4.74 -5.66 0.49
CA ALA A 56 3.61 -4.83 0.91
C ALA A 56 4.04 -3.88 2.01
N LEU A 57 3.65 -2.61 1.89
CA LEU A 57 3.76 -1.66 2.98
C LEU A 57 2.41 -1.57 3.70
N CYS A 58 2.39 -1.92 4.98
CA CYS A 58 1.19 -2.08 5.81
C CYS A 58 1.29 -1.19 7.05
N ASP A 59 1.43 0.12 6.83
CA ASP A 59 1.53 1.06 7.93
C ASP A 59 0.29 1.03 8.84
N THR A 60 0.51 1.36 10.11
CA THR A 60 -0.54 1.39 11.13
C THR A 60 -1.55 2.46 10.80
N ASP A 61 -2.79 2.02 10.60
CA ASP A 61 -4.00 2.81 10.51
C ASP A 61 -3.95 3.85 9.36
N GLY A 62 -3.14 3.62 8.33
CA GLY A 62 -3.06 4.56 7.22
C GLY A 62 -2.13 4.14 6.11
N LEU A 63 -2.05 5.01 5.10
CA LEU A 63 -1.20 4.86 3.91
C LEU A 63 -0.09 5.91 3.87
N TYR A 64 0.34 6.40 5.02
CA TYR A 64 1.13 7.63 5.11
C TYR A 64 2.53 7.50 4.47
N GLY A 65 3.18 6.33 4.59
CA GLY A 65 4.47 6.06 3.95
C GLY A 65 4.39 5.67 2.47
N LEU A 66 3.18 5.47 1.93
CA LEU A 66 2.99 4.80 0.65
C LEU A 66 3.49 5.60 -0.55
N ALA A 67 3.30 6.92 -0.58
CA ALA A 67 3.77 7.76 -1.68
C ALA A 67 5.30 7.74 -1.82
N ARG A 68 6.01 7.75 -0.68
CA ARG A 68 7.47 7.63 -0.61
C ARG A 68 7.95 6.25 -1.05
N ALA A 69 7.31 5.19 -0.55
CA ALA A 69 7.59 3.83 -0.98
C ALA A 69 7.38 3.66 -2.48
N HIS A 70 6.31 4.23 -3.04
CA HIS A 70 6.00 4.12 -4.47
C HIS A 70 7.04 4.81 -5.35
N ALA A 71 7.52 5.99 -4.95
CA ALA A 71 8.57 6.69 -5.66
C ALA A 71 9.86 5.85 -5.72
N ALA A 72 10.30 5.30 -4.59
CA ALA A 72 11.47 4.42 -4.52
C ALA A 72 11.25 3.10 -5.30
N ALA A 73 10.07 2.50 -5.17
CA ALA A 73 9.76 1.22 -5.81
C ALA A 73 9.74 1.35 -7.34
N LYS A 74 9.26 2.49 -7.85
CA LYS A 74 9.30 2.80 -9.29
C LYS A 74 10.72 2.94 -9.80
N GLN A 75 11.61 3.58 -9.05
CA GLN A 75 13.02 3.75 -9.43
C GLN A 75 13.78 2.41 -9.43
N LEU A 76 13.53 1.55 -8.43
CA LEU A 76 14.21 0.27 -8.25
C LEU A 76 13.47 -0.92 -8.87
N GLN A 77 12.36 -0.67 -9.56
CA GLN A 77 11.49 -1.68 -10.19
C GLN A 77 11.02 -2.78 -9.22
N VAL A 78 10.78 -2.41 -7.96
CA VAL A 78 10.25 -3.32 -6.93
C VAL A 78 8.73 -3.37 -7.04
N LYS A 79 8.15 -4.57 -7.01
CA LYS A 79 6.69 -4.74 -6.91
C LYS A 79 6.22 -4.36 -5.51
N LEU A 80 5.73 -3.13 -5.36
CA LEU A 80 5.10 -2.64 -4.13
C LEU A 80 3.61 -2.99 -4.13
N ILE A 81 3.14 -3.63 -3.05
CA ILE A 81 1.73 -3.89 -2.77
C ILE A 81 1.24 -2.86 -1.75
N VAL A 82 0.07 -2.29 -2.02
CA VAL A 82 -0.57 -1.35 -1.09
C VAL A 82 -1.29 -2.14 0.00
N GLY A 83 -1.05 -1.79 1.26
CA GLY A 83 -1.83 -2.31 2.37
C GLY A 83 -1.84 -1.38 3.58
N ALA A 84 -2.60 -1.76 4.60
CA ALA A 84 -2.57 -1.10 5.89
C ALA A 84 -2.88 -2.12 6.98
N SER A 85 -2.35 -1.89 8.18
CA SER A 85 -2.73 -2.63 9.37
C SER A 85 -3.72 -1.79 10.16
N LEU A 86 -4.94 -2.27 10.37
CA LEU A 86 -5.99 -1.54 11.08
C LEU A 86 -6.23 -2.15 12.46
N ALA A 87 -6.38 -1.31 13.48
CA ALA A 87 -7.00 -1.71 14.73
C ALA A 87 -8.48 -2.06 14.52
N VAL A 88 -8.94 -3.17 15.09
CA VAL A 88 -10.33 -3.64 15.00
C VAL A 88 -10.89 -3.93 16.39
N ASP A 89 -12.21 -3.74 16.56
CA ASP A 89 -12.99 -4.09 17.76
C ASP A 89 -12.23 -3.95 19.10
N SER A 90 -12.12 -2.71 19.61
CA SER A 90 -11.38 -2.36 20.83
C SER A 90 -9.89 -2.73 20.80
N HIS A 91 -9.13 -2.02 19.95
CA HIS A 91 -7.66 -1.80 19.89
C HIS A 91 -6.67 -2.98 19.92
N ASP A 92 -6.95 -4.10 20.60
CA ASP A 92 -5.96 -5.15 20.82
C ASP A 92 -5.78 -6.06 19.60
N ALA A 93 -6.83 -6.22 18.80
CA ALA A 93 -6.80 -6.97 17.56
C ALA A 93 -6.40 -6.08 16.37
N ARG A 94 -5.60 -6.66 15.46
CA ARG A 94 -5.19 -5.99 14.21
C ARG A 94 -5.47 -6.85 12.99
N LEU A 95 -6.09 -6.22 12.00
CA LEU A 95 -6.36 -6.80 10.68
C LEU A 95 -5.46 -6.11 9.65
N ILE A 96 -4.72 -6.87 8.84
CA ILE A 96 -4.00 -6.31 7.70
C ILE A 96 -4.87 -6.45 6.45
N LEU A 97 -5.07 -5.37 5.71
CA LEU A 97 -5.76 -5.37 4.43
C LEU A 97 -4.76 -5.13 3.31
N LEU A 98 -4.71 -6.03 2.33
CA LEU A 98 -3.87 -5.87 1.13
C LEU A 98 -4.75 -5.59 -0.08
N VAL A 99 -4.35 -4.61 -0.87
CA VAL A 99 -5.07 -4.19 -2.07
C VAL A 99 -4.75 -5.11 -3.24
N ARG A 100 -5.80 -5.75 -3.79
CA ARG A 100 -5.68 -6.57 -4.99
C ARG A 100 -5.79 -5.73 -6.26
N ASN A 101 -6.77 -4.85 -6.31
CA ASN A 101 -7.12 -4.07 -7.51
C ASN A 101 -7.59 -2.65 -7.16
N HIS A 102 -7.95 -1.85 -8.17
CA HIS A 102 -8.40 -0.46 -7.97
C HIS A 102 -9.64 -0.34 -7.05
N ALA A 103 -10.62 -1.26 -7.16
CA ALA A 103 -11.78 -1.27 -6.26
C ALA A 103 -11.35 -1.52 -4.81
N GLY A 104 -10.42 -2.44 -4.60
CA GLY A 104 -9.78 -2.67 -3.31
C GLY A 104 -9.13 -1.42 -2.73
N TYR A 105 -8.42 -0.64 -3.55
CA TYR A 105 -7.80 0.61 -3.09
C TYR A 105 -8.86 1.60 -2.59
N GLN A 106 -9.95 1.78 -3.34
CA GLN A 106 -11.06 2.65 -2.93
C GLN A 106 -11.71 2.17 -1.62
N ASN A 107 -11.91 0.86 -1.51
CA ASN A 107 -12.47 0.23 -0.31
C ASN A 107 -11.55 0.39 0.91
N LEU A 108 -10.24 0.18 0.75
CA LEU A 108 -9.28 0.41 1.83
C LEU A 108 -9.27 1.87 2.28
N CYS A 109 -9.25 2.83 1.36
CA CYS A 109 -9.32 4.26 1.71
C CYS A 109 -10.60 4.60 2.49
N ARG A 110 -11.73 3.99 2.11
CA ARG A 110 -13.01 4.19 2.80
C ARG A 110 -13.01 3.56 4.19
N LEU A 111 -12.51 2.34 4.34
CA LEU A 111 -12.36 1.68 5.64
C LEU A 111 -11.43 2.44 6.57
N LEU A 112 -10.32 2.97 6.07
CA LEU A 112 -9.43 3.84 6.84
C LEU A 112 -10.15 5.12 7.29
N THR A 113 -10.93 5.74 6.42
CA THR A 113 -11.71 6.93 6.76
C THR A 113 -12.74 6.63 7.86
N ILE A 114 -13.48 5.53 7.72
CA ILE A 114 -14.43 5.04 8.73
C ILE A 114 -13.71 4.75 10.07
N ALA A 115 -12.53 4.11 10.01
CA ALA A 115 -11.75 3.78 11.20
C ALA A 115 -11.29 5.03 11.98
N HIS A 116 -11.16 6.19 11.34
CA HIS A 116 -10.78 7.46 11.99
C HIS A 116 -11.96 8.37 12.32
N ALA A 117 -13.12 8.16 11.68
CA ALA A 117 -14.30 8.98 11.89
C ALA A 117 -14.70 9.01 13.37
N ASP A 118 -15.00 10.23 13.85
CA ASP A 118 -15.48 10.52 15.20
C ASP A 118 -14.57 10.03 16.34
N LYS A 119 -13.25 9.93 16.09
CA LYS A 119 -12.25 9.52 17.08
C LYS A 119 -11.27 10.64 17.44
N PRO A 120 -10.73 10.63 18.67
CA PRO A 120 -9.64 11.53 19.05
C PRO A 120 -8.46 11.45 18.08
N LYS A 121 -7.73 12.56 17.94
CA LYS A 121 -6.53 12.59 17.12
C LYS A 121 -5.53 11.53 17.59
N GLY A 122 -5.05 10.72 16.64
CA GLY A 122 -4.06 9.68 16.90
C GLY A 122 -4.66 8.34 17.34
N THR A 123 -6.00 8.20 17.35
CA THR A 123 -6.65 6.91 17.56
C THR A 123 -7.46 6.50 16.33
N SER A 124 -7.52 5.20 16.11
CA SER A 124 -8.37 4.59 15.09
C SER A 124 -8.88 3.24 15.59
N SER A 125 -10.05 2.84 15.14
CA SER A 125 -10.58 1.48 15.32
C SER A 125 -11.71 1.27 14.33
N LEU A 126 -11.65 0.17 13.58
CA LEU A 126 -12.72 -0.24 12.70
C LEU A 126 -13.65 -1.21 13.44
N ASP A 127 -14.96 -0.96 13.36
CA ASP A 127 -15.96 -1.98 13.70
C ASP A 127 -15.99 -3.03 12.59
N LEU A 128 -15.76 -4.29 12.93
CA LEU A 128 -15.73 -5.38 11.95
C LEU A 128 -17.05 -5.54 11.18
N ALA A 129 -18.18 -5.10 11.73
CA ALA A 129 -19.47 -5.10 11.02
C ALA A 129 -19.45 -4.22 9.75
N LEU A 130 -18.55 -3.24 9.69
CA LEU A 130 -18.40 -2.31 8.55
C LEU A 130 -17.46 -2.84 7.45
N LEU A 131 -16.91 -4.05 7.60
CA LEU A 131 -16.05 -4.66 6.57
C LEU A 131 -16.83 -5.12 5.34
N SER A 132 -17.98 -5.76 5.53
CA SER A 132 -18.71 -6.44 4.44
C SER A 132 -19.01 -5.53 3.23
N PRO A 133 -19.46 -4.27 3.41
CA PRO A 133 -19.71 -3.37 2.27
C PRO A 133 -18.45 -2.96 1.49
N HIS A 134 -17.26 -3.22 2.04
CA HIS A 134 -15.97 -2.73 1.54
C HIS A 134 -14.92 -3.86 1.44
N ALA A 135 -15.34 -5.13 1.34
CA ALA A 135 -14.43 -6.27 1.26
C ALA A 135 -13.91 -6.54 -0.16
N ASP A 136 -14.63 -6.09 -1.20
CA ASP A 136 -14.27 -6.38 -2.58
C ASP A 136 -12.89 -5.80 -2.96
N GLY A 137 -12.14 -6.55 -3.77
CA GLY A 137 -10.80 -6.17 -4.20
C GLY A 137 -9.71 -6.20 -3.12
N LEU A 138 -9.98 -6.75 -1.93
CA LEU A 138 -9.03 -6.83 -0.82
C LEU A 138 -8.71 -8.28 -0.43
N PHE A 139 -7.52 -8.49 0.13
CA PHE A 139 -7.22 -9.62 1.00
C PHE A 139 -7.30 -9.17 2.46
N ALA A 140 -7.88 -10.02 3.30
CA ALA A 140 -7.86 -9.89 4.75
C ALA A 140 -6.78 -10.83 5.33
N VAL A 141 -5.82 -10.26 6.03
CA VAL A 141 -4.69 -10.96 6.62
C VAL A 141 -4.75 -10.85 8.13
N LEU A 142 -4.67 -12.00 8.79
CA LEU A 142 -4.74 -12.18 10.24
C LEU A 142 -3.35 -12.62 10.76
N PRO A 143 -2.49 -11.69 11.24
CA PRO A 143 -1.18 -12.04 11.79
C PRO A 143 -1.23 -12.77 13.14
N ALA A 144 -0.87 -14.04 13.20
CA ALA A 144 -0.91 -14.81 14.44
C ALA A 144 -0.10 -14.15 15.59
N PRO A 145 -0.57 -14.25 16.85
CA PRO A 145 -1.80 -14.93 17.29
C PRO A 145 -3.07 -14.09 17.04
N HIS A 146 -4.20 -14.77 16.83
CA HIS A 146 -5.55 -14.18 16.78
C HIS A 146 -6.58 -15.09 17.42
N GLU A 147 -7.69 -14.51 17.85
CA GLU A 147 -8.83 -15.25 18.38
C GLU A 147 -9.70 -15.84 17.26
N GLU A 148 -10.31 -16.99 17.54
CA GLU A 148 -11.29 -17.65 16.67
C GLU A 148 -12.43 -16.72 16.26
N LYS A 149 -12.95 -15.94 17.22
CA LYS A 149 -14.02 -14.97 17.01
C LYS A 149 -13.68 -13.90 15.96
N LEU A 150 -12.41 -13.53 15.85
CA LEU A 150 -11.97 -12.59 14.81
C LEU A 150 -11.99 -13.24 13.43
N CYS A 151 -11.59 -14.52 13.33
CA CYS A 151 -11.66 -15.28 12.08
C CYS A 151 -13.11 -15.37 11.58
N ASP A 152 -14.05 -15.71 12.46
CA ASP A 152 -15.49 -15.76 12.14
C ASP A 152 -16.01 -14.43 11.59
N LYS A 153 -15.71 -13.33 12.28
CA LYS A 153 -16.15 -11.99 11.87
C LYS A 153 -15.57 -11.60 10.51
N VAL A 154 -14.29 -11.84 10.28
CA VAL A 154 -13.65 -11.56 8.98
C VAL A 154 -14.25 -12.43 7.88
N LEU A 155 -14.52 -13.71 8.15
CA LEU A 155 -15.16 -14.63 7.19
C LEU A 155 -16.63 -14.30 6.90
N SER A 156 -17.30 -13.57 7.80
CA SER A 156 -18.64 -13.03 7.50
C SER A 156 -18.61 -11.90 6.47
N ALA A 157 -17.46 -11.24 6.30
CA ALA A 157 -17.28 -10.12 5.37
C ALA A 157 -16.50 -10.51 4.10
N PHE A 158 -15.58 -11.47 4.20
CA PHE A 158 -14.69 -11.89 3.11
C PHE A 158 -14.94 -13.34 2.72
N PRO A 159 -14.87 -13.69 1.42
CA PRO A 159 -14.80 -15.09 1.03
C PRO A 159 -13.49 -15.69 1.56
N ALA A 160 -13.54 -16.95 2.01
CA ALA A 160 -12.40 -17.63 2.65
C ALA A 160 -11.12 -17.63 1.79
N GLU A 161 -11.27 -17.67 0.46
CA GLU A 161 -10.18 -17.58 -0.50
C GLU A 161 -9.43 -16.24 -0.48
N HIS A 162 -10.00 -15.19 0.10
CA HIS A 162 -9.37 -13.88 0.30
C HIS A 162 -8.98 -13.63 1.77
N VAL A 163 -9.08 -14.64 2.63
CA VAL A 163 -8.63 -14.56 4.02
C VAL A 163 -7.35 -15.40 4.17
N ARG A 164 -6.34 -14.83 4.85
CA ARG A 164 -5.07 -15.50 5.13
C ARG A 164 -4.68 -15.35 6.58
N LEU A 165 -4.07 -16.38 7.12
CA LEU A 165 -3.30 -16.29 8.35
C LEU A 165 -1.85 -15.97 8.00
N ALA A 166 -1.22 -15.11 8.77
CA ALA A 166 0.19 -14.76 8.59
C ALA A 166 0.99 -15.21 9.81
N VAL A 167 2.03 -16.01 9.59
CA VAL A 167 2.88 -16.57 10.66
C VAL A 167 4.30 -16.03 10.54
N GLN A 168 4.86 -15.65 11.69
CA GLN A 168 6.24 -15.21 11.84
C GLN A 168 7.01 -16.14 12.78
N ARG A 169 8.33 -16.26 12.57
CA ARG A 169 9.23 -16.98 13.48
C ARG A 169 10.34 -16.04 13.96
N HIS A 170 10.12 -15.36 15.08
CA HIS A 170 11.07 -14.40 15.68
C HIS A 170 11.86 -14.98 16.86
N MET A 171 11.88 -16.30 17.02
CA MET A 171 12.58 -17.00 18.11
C MET A 171 12.10 -16.58 19.52
N GLY A 172 10.84 -16.18 19.64
CA GLY A 172 10.21 -15.84 20.93
C GLY A 172 9.68 -17.08 21.66
N ALA A 173 9.53 -16.99 22.98
CA ALA A 173 9.07 -18.11 23.82
C ALA A 173 7.69 -18.66 23.39
N ASP A 174 6.77 -17.79 22.97
CA ASP A 174 5.41 -18.17 22.56
C ASP A 174 5.29 -18.55 21.07
N GLN A 175 6.40 -18.58 20.31
CA GLN A 175 6.37 -18.81 18.87
C GLN A 175 5.65 -20.12 18.51
N ALA A 176 6.02 -21.24 19.15
CA ALA A 176 5.42 -22.54 18.86
C ALA A 176 3.92 -22.57 19.16
N LYS A 177 3.49 -21.89 20.22
CA LYS A 177 2.08 -21.75 20.61
C LYS A 177 1.30 -20.95 19.56
N HIS A 178 1.84 -19.81 19.11
CA HIS A 178 1.19 -18.98 18.09
C HIS A 178 1.09 -19.68 16.74
N GLU A 179 2.11 -20.44 16.36
CA GLU A 179 2.12 -21.25 15.15
C GLU A 179 1.08 -22.38 15.21
N GLN A 180 1.03 -23.12 16.32
CA GLN A 180 0.04 -24.19 16.52
C GLN A 180 -1.40 -23.63 16.48
N LEU A 181 -1.63 -22.47 17.08
CA LEU A 181 -2.91 -21.76 16.99
C LEU A 181 -3.27 -21.42 15.53
N ALA A 182 -2.32 -20.88 14.75
CA ALA A 182 -2.54 -20.57 13.34
C ALA A 182 -2.88 -21.83 12.53
N VAL A 183 -2.17 -22.93 12.75
CA VAL A 183 -2.46 -24.23 12.09
C VAL A 183 -3.86 -24.74 12.45
N SER A 184 -4.25 -24.59 13.72
CA SER A 184 -5.56 -25.03 14.21
C SER A 184 -6.69 -24.22 13.57
N LEU A 185 -6.56 -22.88 13.55
CA LEU A 185 -7.51 -21.98 12.89
C LEU A 185 -7.56 -22.21 11.37
N ALA A 186 -6.41 -22.45 10.73
CA ALA A 186 -6.34 -22.77 9.31
C ALA A 186 -7.12 -24.05 8.98
N ALA A 187 -6.96 -25.09 9.79
CA ALA A 187 -7.70 -26.35 9.61
C ALA A 187 -9.21 -26.17 9.85
N GLN A 188 -9.58 -25.48 10.92
CA GLN A 188 -10.99 -25.24 11.29
C GLN A 188 -11.74 -24.43 10.23
N PHE A 189 -11.16 -23.32 9.78
CA PHE A 189 -11.80 -22.38 8.85
C PHE A 189 -11.42 -22.60 7.39
N ARG A 190 -10.60 -23.62 7.10
CA ARG A 190 -10.06 -23.91 5.75
C ARG A 190 -9.32 -22.72 5.14
N LEU A 191 -8.57 -21.99 5.98
CA LEU A 191 -7.75 -20.86 5.57
C LEU A 191 -6.37 -21.32 5.14
N ARG A 192 -5.71 -20.52 4.32
CA ARG A 192 -4.29 -20.71 3.99
C ARG A 192 -3.41 -19.84 4.88
N ILE A 193 -2.20 -20.31 5.12
CA ILE A 193 -1.17 -19.62 5.89
C ILE A 193 -0.07 -19.15 4.94
N PHE A 194 0.42 -17.93 5.13
CA PHE A 194 1.69 -17.52 4.54
C PHE A 194 2.72 -17.14 5.62
N ALA A 195 3.99 -17.32 5.26
CA ALA A 195 5.12 -16.92 6.08
C ALA A 195 5.41 -15.43 5.90
N THR A 196 5.80 -14.75 6.97
CA THR A 196 6.19 -13.33 6.94
C THR A 196 7.29 -13.07 7.97
N ALA A 197 8.20 -12.15 7.67
CA ALA A 197 9.15 -11.63 8.64
C ALA A 197 8.55 -10.53 9.53
N ARG A 198 7.34 -10.03 9.20
CA ARG A 198 6.65 -8.88 9.83
C ARG A 198 7.61 -7.77 10.25
N PRO A 199 8.36 -7.21 9.29
CA PRO A 199 9.45 -6.32 9.62
C PRO A 199 8.94 -4.98 10.14
N LEU A 200 9.51 -4.56 11.28
CA LEU A 200 9.40 -3.21 11.81
C LEU A 200 10.58 -2.34 11.38
N PHE A 201 11.60 -2.95 10.78
CA PHE A 201 12.76 -2.26 10.25
C PHE A 201 13.39 -3.01 9.06
N HIS A 202 14.21 -2.34 8.27
CA HIS A 202 14.83 -2.96 7.09
C HIS A 202 16.01 -3.88 7.44
N VAL A 203 16.78 -3.60 8.49
CA VAL A 203 17.96 -4.41 8.90
C VAL A 203 18.05 -4.57 10.41
N ALA A 204 18.68 -5.65 10.88
CA ALA A 204 18.79 -5.99 12.29
C ALA A 204 19.42 -4.87 13.14
N GLY A 205 20.41 -4.14 12.60
CA GLY A 205 21.06 -3.02 13.29
C GLY A 205 20.12 -1.86 13.65
N ARG A 206 18.91 -1.82 13.07
CA ARG A 206 17.90 -0.79 13.36
C ARG A 206 17.11 -1.06 14.65
N LYS A 207 17.27 -2.24 15.27
CA LYS A 207 16.59 -2.62 16.52
C LYS A 207 16.79 -1.61 17.65
N GLN A 208 17.99 -1.06 17.82
CA GLN A 208 18.25 -0.04 18.85
C GLN A 208 17.39 1.21 18.67
N LEU A 209 17.19 1.66 17.41
CA LEU A 209 16.28 2.78 17.14
C LEU A 209 14.83 2.39 17.42
N ALA A 210 14.43 1.17 17.04
CA ALA A 210 13.09 0.66 17.32
C ALA A 210 12.78 0.64 18.83
N ASP A 211 13.76 0.28 19.66
CA ASP A 211 13.62 0.31 21.11
C ASP A 211 13.41 1.73 21.65
N VAL A 212 14.21 2.70 21.18
CA VAL A 212 14.06 4.11 21.57
C VAL A 212 12.69 4.65 21.16
N LEU A 213 12.22 4.33 19.94
CA LEU A 213 10.88 4.71 19.49
C LEU A 213 9.79 4.08 20.36
N CYS A 214 9.96 2.82 20.78
CA CYS A 214 9.06 2.17 21.72
C CYS A 214 9.03 2.89 23.07
N CYS A 215 10.18 3.22 23.64
CA CYS A 215 10.29 3.98 24.90
C CYS A 215 9.57 5.34 24.81
N ILE A 216 9.72 6.07 23.69
CA ILE A 216 9.02 7.33 23.46
C ILE A 216 7.49 7.11 23.40
N ARG A 217 7.04 6.03 22.74
CA ARG A 217 5.62 5.68 22.63
C ARG A 217 5.00 5.38 23.99
N GLU A 218 5.67 4.54 24.78
CA GLU A 218 5.21 4.08 26.09
C GLU A 218 5.55 5.06 27.22
N LYS A 219 6.23 6.18 26.90
CA LYS A 219 6.66 7.21 27.86
C LYS A 219 7.48 6.64 29.01
N THR A 220 8.44 5.78 28.68
CA THR A 220 9.30 5.08 29.65
C THR A 220 10.78 5.21 29.24
N SER A 221 11.70 4.87 30.13
CA SER A 221 13.13 4.80 29.83
C SER A 221 13.52 3.44 29.25
N LEU A 222 14.72 3.32 28.67
CA LEU A 222 15.24 2.03 28.19
C LEU A 222 15.41 1.03 29.34
N ASP A 223 15.83 1.51 30.52
CA ASP A 223 16.06 0.69 31.71
C ASP A 223 14.75 0.11 32.27
N GLU A 224 13.64 0.83 32.13
CA GLU A 224 12.31 0.45 32.66
C GLU A 224 11.43 -0.28 31.63
N ALA A 225 11.73 -0.19 30.34
CA ALA A 225 10.84 -0.67 29.28
C ALA A 225 10.57 -2.19 29.32
N GLY A 226 11.50 -2.98 29.87
CA GLY A 226 11.32 -4.41 30.09
C GLY A 226 10.80 -5.16 28.87
N THR A 227 9.67 -5.86 29.03
CA THR A 227 9.02 -6.66 27.96
C THR A 227 8.25 -5.85 26.93
N SER A 228 8.23 -4.51 27.04
CA SER A 228 7.68 -3.64 25.99
C SER A 228 8.59 -3.58 24.76
N LEU A 229 9.89 -3.84 24.93
CA LEU A 229 10.86 -3.89 23.85
C LEU A 229 10.80 -5.23 23.09
N LEU A 230 11.21 -5.21 21.82
CA LEU A 230 11.39 -6.45 21.08
C LEU A 230 12.52 -7.28 21.72
N PRO A 231 12.33 -8.60 21.89
CA PRO A 231 13.31 -9.46 22.57
C PRO A 231 14.61 -9.61 21.79
N ASN A 232 14.58 -9.42 20.47
CA ASN A 232 15.72 -9.55 19.57
C ASN A 232 15.51 -8.71 18.29
N ALA A 233 16.40 -8.86 17.32
CA ALA A 233 16.41 -8.09 16.07
C ALA A 233 15.77 -8.84 14.87
N GLU A 234 14.95 -9.87 15.11
CA GLU A 234 14.38 -10.72 14.05
C GLU A 234 13.29 -10.02 13.21
N ALA A 235 12.68 -8.93 13.71
CA ALA A 235 11.69 -8.11 13.01
C ALA A 235 12.28 -7.22 11.90
N HIS A 236 13.24 -7.76 11.13
CA HIS A 236 13.86 -7.15 9.96
C HIS A 236 13.42 -7.83 8.65
N LEU A 237 13.63 -7.15 7.51
CA LEU A 237 13.43 -7.78 6.19
C LEU A 237 14.37 -8.99 6.02
N SER A 238 13.81 -10.09 5.51
CA SER A 238 14.51 -11.35 5.30
C SER A 238 14.50 -11.77 3.84
N SER A 239 15.61 -12.33 3.35
CA SER A 239 15.68 -12.88 1.99
C SER A 239 14.85 -14.15 1.86
N ALA A 240 14.50 -14.50 0.61
CA ALA A 240 13.83 -15.76 0.32
C ALA A 240 14.60 -16.98 0.83
N THR A 241 15.92 -17.01 0.66
CA THR A 241 16.77 -18.10 1.19
C THR A 241 16.66 -18.24 2.71
N ARG A 242 16.64 -17.11 3.45
CA ARG A 242 16.48 -17.15 4.91
C ARG A 242 15.08 -17.65 5.28
N MET A 243 14.04 -17.14 4.64
CA MET A 243 12.66 -17.54 4.90
C MET A 243 12.41 -19.02 4.60
N SER A 244 12.92 -19.54 3.47
CA SER A 244 12.83 -20.97 3.16
C SER A 244 13.58 -21.86 4.15
N ARG A 245 14.69 -21.39 4.73
CA ARG A 245 15.38 -22.14 5.80
C ARG A 245 14.61 -22.07 7.11
N LEU A 246 14.08 -20.90 7.45
CA LEU A 246 13.32 -20.67 8.67
C LEU A 246 12.01 -21.44 8.70
N PHE A 247 11.39 -21.66 7.54
CA PHE A 247 10.16 -22.43 7.33
C PHE A 247 10.42 -23.68 6.47
N ALA A 248 11.54 -24.38 6.70
CA ALA A 248 11.92 -25.56 5.90
C ALA A 248 10.91 -26.72 6.01
N ASP A 249 10.15 -26.76 7.10
CA ASP A 249 9.03 -27.65 7.40
C ASP A 249 7.70 -27.18 6.79
N HIS A 250 7.62 -25.92 6.33
CA HIS A 250 6.43 -25.27 5.78
C HIS A 250 6.74 -24.39 4.57
N LEU A 251 7.43 -24.95 3.57
CA LEU A 251 7.81 -24.22 2.35
C LEU A 251 6.60 -23.71 1.57
N GLU A 252 5.45 -24.38 1.71
CA GLU A 252 4.18 -23.96 1.13
C GLU A 252 3.69 -22.61 1.68
N TRP A 253 4.04 -22.25 2.92
CA TRP A 253 3.70 -20.92 3.47
C TRP A 253 4.57 -19.81 2.89
N VAL A 254 5.82 -20.11 2.55
CA VAL A 254 6.71 -19.17 1.83
C VAL A 254 6.18 -18.95 0.42
N GLN A 255 5.74 -20.01 -0.26
CA GLN A 255 5.17 -19.93 -1.59
C GLN A 255 3.82 -19.19 -1.60
N GLU A 256 2.94 -19.42 -0.62
CA GLU A 256 1.64 -18.73 -0.55
C GLU A 256 1.80 -17.20 -0.46
N SER A 257 2.89 -16.68 0.10
CA SER A 257 3.13 -15.23 0.09
C SER A 257 3.36 -14.68 -1.33
N VAL A 258 4.03 -15.46 -2.19
CA VAL A 258 4.22 -15.15 -3.61
C VAL A 258 2.89 -15.25 -4.36
N ASP A 259 2.07 -16.25 -4.06
CA ASP A 259 0.77 -16.46 -4.71
C ASP A 259 -0.23 -15.35 -4.38
N VAL A 260 -0.26 -14.88 -3.12
CA VAL A 260 -1.02 -13.70 -2.70
C VAL A 260 -0.49 -12.46 -3.40
N ALA A 261 0.84 -12.27 -3.41
CA ALA A 261 1.46 -11.14 -4.09
C ALA A 261 1.17 -11.10 -5.60
N ALA A 262 1.10 -12.24 -6.27
CA ALA A 262 0.79 -12.34 -7.69
C ALA A 262 -0.61 -11.81 -8.02
N GLN A 263 -1.58 -12.03 -7.11
CA GLN A 263 -2.96 -11.57 -7.25
C GLN A 263 -3.14 -10.07 -6.92
N CYS A 264 -2.15 -9.43 -6.31
CA CYS A 264 -2.15 -7.99 -6.10
C CYS A 264 -1.59 -7.28 -7.33
N THR A 265 -2.48 -6.66 -8.11
CA THR A 265 -2.17 -6.02 -9.40
C THR A 265 -2.24 -4.50 -9.35
N PHE A 266 -2.89 -3.91 -8.33
CA PHE A 266 -3.02 -2.45 -8.20
C PHE A 266 -1.66 -1.75 -8.11
N SER A 267 -1.53 -0.64 -8.84
CA SER A 267 -0.41 0.30 -8.73
C SER A 267 -0.92 1.73 -8.54
N LEU A 268 -0.25 2.50 -7.68
CA LEU A 268 -0.53 3.94 -7.54
C LEU A 268 -0.36 4.73 -8.85
N SER A 269 0.37 4.18 -9.83
CA SER A 269 0.49 4.78 -11.17
C SER A 269 -0.81 4.71 -11.98
N GLU A 270 -1.82 3.94 -11.56
CA GLU A 270 -3.17 3.93 -12.15
C GLU A 270 -3.98 5.18 -11.75
N LEU A 271 -3.61 5.84 -10.64
CA LEU A 271 -4.33 7.01 -10.17
C LEU A 271 -4.18 8.17 -11.17
N ARG A 272 -5.31 8.83 -11.43
CA ARG A 272 -5.41 10.01 -12.30
C ARG A 272 -6.09 11.10 -11.53
N TYR A 273 -5.49 12.30 -11.51
CA TYR A 273 -6.14 13.47 -10.95
C TYR A 273 -7.44 13.74 -11.72
N ARG A 274 -8.54 13.90 -10.97
CA ARG A 274 -9.82 14.39 -11.48
C ARG A 274 -10.13 15.68 -10.75
N PHE A 275 -10.22 16.76 -11.51
CA PHE A 275 -10.62 18.06 -10.97
C PHE A 275 -12.12 18.24 -11.15
N PRO A 276 -12.84 18.74 -10.14
CA PRO A 276 -14.26 19.04 -10.28
C PRO A 276 -14.45 20.22 -11.23
N SER A 277 -15.19 20.04 -12.31
CA SER A 277 -15.40 21.10 -13.32
C SER A 277 -16.86 21.40 -13.62
N ASP A 278 -17.78 20.60 -13.10
CA ASP A 278 -19.18 20.52 -13.56
C ASP A 278 -19.96 21.84 -13.39
N HIS A 279 -19.53 22.72 -12.48
CA HIS A 279 -20.20 23.99 -12.18
C HIS A 279 -20.43 24.87 -13.42
N PHE A 280 -19.49 24.89 -14.37
CA PHE A 280 -19.57 25.74 -15.55
C PHE A 280 -20.02 25.04 -16.83
N LEU A 281 -20.23 23.72 -16.78
CA LEU A 281 -20.63 22.94 -17.95
C LEU A 281 -22.12 23.14 -18.22
N ARG A 282 -22.46 23.44 -19.48
CA ARG A 282 -23.83 23.30 -19.97
C ARG A 282 -24.14 21.83 -20.25
N GLU A 283 -25.42 21.48 -20.41
CA GLU A 283 -25.84 20.11 -20.72
C GLU A 283 -25.13 19.59 -21.98
N GLY A 284 -24.41 18.47 -21.84
CA GLY A 284 -23.63 17.84 -22.92
C GLY A 284 -22.32 18.57 -23.28
N GLU A 285 -21.96 19.66 -22.61
CA GLU A 285 -20.73 20.41 -22.86
C GLU A 285 -19.52 19.72 -22.21
N SER A 286 -18.45 19.56 -22.97
CA SER A 286 -17.17 19.09 -22.43
C SER A 286 -16.43 20.20 -21.68
N PRO A 287 -15.50 19.87 -20.75
CA PRO A 287 -14.66 20.86 -20.08
C PRO A 287 -13.90 21.78 -21.04
N ASP A 288 -13.40 21.25 -22.16
CA ASP A 288 -12.68 22.04 -23.17
C ASP A 288 -13.61 23.05 -23.88
N GLN A 289 -14.84 22.64 -24.21
CA GLN A 289 -15.85 23.53 -24.79
C GLN A 289 -16.25 24.63 -23.81
N ALA A 290 -16.50 24.27 -22.54
CA ALA A 290 -16.83 25.22 -21.49
C ALA A 290 -15.71 26.25 -21.28
N LEU A 291 -14.44 25.80 -21.23
CA LEU A 291 -13.29 26.68 -21.09
C LEU A 291 -13.14 27.63 -22.27
N ARG A 292 -13.24 27.12 -23.51
CA ARG A 292 -13.19 27.96 -24.72
C ARG A 292 -14.28 29.03 -24.69
N ARG A 293 -15.51 28.65 -24.35
CA ARG A 293 -16.64 29.57 -24.24
C ARG A 293 -16.39 30.65 -23.18
N LEU A 294 -15.98 30.27 -21.96
CA LEU A 294 -15.70 31.22 -20.88
C LEU A 294 -14.57 32.20 -21.26
N VAL A 295 -13.52 31.73 -21.93
CA VAL A 295 -12.46 32.61 -22.43
C VAL A 295 -13.01 33.62 -23.43
N GLN A 296 -13.88 33.21 -24.36
CA GLN A 296 -14.52 34.14 -25.29
C GLN A 296 -15.45 35.14 -24.58
N GLU A 297 -16.25 34.68 -23.61
CA GLU A 297 -17.14 35.52 -22.81
C GLU A 297 -16.38 36.57 -21.99
N ARG A 298 -15.17 36.24 -21.49
CA ARG A 298 -14.33 37.15 -20.69
C ARG A 298 -13.32 37.96 -21.50
N LEU A 299 -13.17 37.69 -22.80
CA LEU A 299 -12.21 38.38 -23.65
C LEU A 299 -12.42 39.90 -23.71
N PRO A 300 -13.66 40.44 -23.83
CA PRO A 300 -13.89 41.88 -23.87
C PRO A 300 -13.54 42.59 -22.57
N TRP A 301 -13.60 41.89 -21.43
CA TRP A 301 -13.21 42.47 -20.14
C TRP A 301 -11.70 42.76 -20.09
N ARG A 302 -10.87 41.88 -20.67
CA ARG A 302 -9.42 42.05 -20.72
C ARG A 302 -8.97 42.90 -21.91
N TYR A 303 -9.65 42.78 -23.05
CA TYR A 303 -9.36 43.49 -24.29
C TYR A 303 -10.62 44.21 -24.81
N PRO A 304 -10.96 45.41 -24.26
CA PRO A 304 -12.19 46.12 -24.62
C PRO A 304 -12.30 46.50 -26.10
N ASN A 305 -11.16 46.73 -26.77
CA ASN A 305 -11.09 47.05 -28.20
C ASN A 305 -10.87 45.80 -29.08
N GLY A 306 -10.97 44.61 -28.49
CA GLY A 306 -10.60 43.34 -29.12
C GLY A 306 -9.10 43.03 -28.99
N PRO A 307 -8.72 41.74 -29.00
CA PRO A 307 -7.31 41.35 -28.97
C PRO A 307 -6.64 41.55 -30.33
N GLU A 308 -5.38 41.96 -30.31
CA GLU A 308 -4.49 41.94 -31.49
C GLU A 308 -4.42 40.53 -32.11
N PRO A 309 -4.14 40.40 -33.42
CA PRO A 309 -4.05 39.10 -34.09
C PRO A 309 -3.06 38.12 -33.43
N SER A 310 -1.95 38.64 -32.90
CA SER A 310 -0.93 37.85 -32.18
C SER A 310 -1.48 37.26 -30.87
N VAL A 311 -2.27 38.04 -30.12
CA VAL A 311 -2.91 37.61 -28.87
C VAL A 311 -3.97 36.55 -29.16
N ARG A 312 -4.78 36.74 -30.20
CA ARG A 312 -5.78 35.74 -30.61
C ARG A 312 -5.13 34.41 -30.98
N ALA A 313 -4.06 34.45 -31.77
CA ALA A 313 -3.29 33.26 -32.13
C ALA A 313 -2.68 32.56 -30.90
N GLN A 314 -2.24 33.33 -29.90
CA GLN A 314 -1.74 32.77 -28.64
C GLN A 314 -2.86 32.07 -27.86
N ILE A 315 -4.03 32.69 -27.71
CA ILE A 315 -5.19 32.09 -27.03
C ILE A 315 -5.58 30.76 -27.68
N ASP A 316 -5.69 30.72 -29.01
CA ASP A 316 -6.05 29.51 -29.74
C ASP A 316 -5.01 28.39 -29.56
N LYS A 317 -3.71 28.76 -29.58
CA LYS A 317 -2.60 27.83 -29.33
C LYS A 317 -2.65 27.26 -27.92
N GLU A 318 -2.86 28.10 -26.91
CA GLU A 318 -2.91 27.67 -25.51
C GLU A 318 -4.13 26.79 -25.23
N LEU A 319 -5.31 27.15 -25.74
CA LEU A 319 -6.51 26.31 -25.62
C LEU A 319 -6.33 24.96 -26.33
N GLY A 320 -5.65 24.93 -27.47
CA GLY A 320 -5.28 23.68 -28.14
C GLY A 320 -4.33 22.81 -27.31
N LEU A 321 -3.35 23.41 -26.64
CA LEU A 321 -2.43 22.68 -25.75
C LEU A 321 -3.16 22.14 -24.51
N ILE A 322 -4.05 22.93 -23.91
CA ILE A 322 -4.85 22.54 -22.75
C ILE A 322 -5.70 21.30 -23.05
N GLU A 323 -6.33 21.28 -24.23
CA GLU A 323 -7.13 20.17 -24.72
C GLU A 323 -6.28 18.91 -24.95
N GLN A 324 -5.10 19.06 -25.56
CA GLN A 324 -4.15 17.95 -25.75
C GLN A 324 -3.67 17.35 -24.43
N LEU A 325 -3.40 18.19 -23.42
CA LEU A 325 -2.98 17.76 -22.10
C LEU A 325 -4.15 17.30 -21.22
N ARG A 326 -5.41 17.51 -21.66
CA ARG A 326 -6.65 17.21 -20.94
C ARG A 326 -6.71 17.88 -19.56
N VAL A 327 -6.26 19.14 -19.49
CA VAL A 327 -6.18 19.91 -18.24
C VAL A 327 -7.25 21.00 -18.13
N ALA A 328 -8.22 21.08 -19.05
CA ALA A 328 -9.33 22.04 -18.95
C ALA A 328 -10.09 21.98 -17.61
N PRO A 329 -10.37 20.79 -17.01
CA PRO A 329 -11.00 20.71 -15.69
C PRO A 329 -10.26 21.48 -14.61
N TYR A 330 -8.92 21.49 -14.63
CA TYR A 330 -8.11 22.25 -13.67
C TYR A 330 -8.34 23.76 -13.80
N PHE A 331 -8.33 24.28 -15.03
CA PHE A 331 -8.59 25.71 -15.28
C PHE A 331 -10.00 26.11 -14.84
N LEU A 332 -11.01 25.25 -15.08
CA LEU A 332 -12.38 25.50 -14.64
C LEU A 332 -12.50 25.52 -13.12
N SER A 333 -11.88 24.58 -12.40
CA SER A 333 -11.89 24.59 -10.93
C SER A 333 -11.23 25.84 -10.36
N VAL A 334 -10.07 26.24 -10.91
CA VAL A 334 -9.35 27.45 -10.45
C VAL A 334 -10.19 28.69 -10.74
N TYR A 335 -10.81 28.77 -11.92
CA TYR A 335 -11.71 29.86 -12.28
C TYR A 335 -12.90 29.95 -11.30
N GLU A 336 -13.49 28.83 -10.88
CA GLU A 336 -14.56 28.81 -9.87
C GLU A 336 -14.11 29.43 -8.55
N ILE A 337 -12.94 29.01 -8.05
CA ILE A 337 -12.37 29.53 -6.80
C ILE A 337 -12.14 31.04 -6.88
N VAL A 338 -11.62 31.53 -8.01
CA VAL A 338 -11.36 32.96 -8.23
C VAL A 338 -12.65 33.77 -8.31
N GLU A 339 -13.69 33.27 -8.99
CA GLU A 339 -14.99 33.96 -9.05
C GLU A 339 -15.63 34.02 -7.65
N ILE A 340 -15.60 32.93 -6.88
CA ILE A 340 -16.07 32.94 -5.47
C ILE A 340 -15.27 33.94 -4.63
N ALA A 341 -13.95 34.01 -4.81
CA ALA A 341 -13.12 34.97 -4.09
C ALA A 341 -13.53 36.42 -4.43
N ARG A 342 -13.74 36.73 -5.71
CA ARG A 342 -14.20 38.04 -6.16
C ARG A 342 -15.58 38.41 -5.61
N GLU A 343 -16.54 37.49 -5.66
CA GLU A 343 -17.89 37.69 -5.11
C GLU A 343 -17.85 37.98 -3.61
N ARG A 344 -17.00 37.27 -2.87
CA ARG A 344 -16.82 37.44 -1.43
C ARG A 344 -15.84 38.56 -1.06
N ARG A 345 -15.29 39.28 -2.05
CA ARG A 345 -14.27 40.33 -1.88
C ARG A 345 -13.03 39.84 -1.11
N ILE A 346 -12.67 38.57 -1.32
CA ILE A 346 -11.43 37.97 -0.84
C ILE A 346 -10.35 38.30 -1.86
N LEU A 347 -9.27 38.95 -1.41
CA LEU A 347 -8.13 39.24 -2.26
C LEU A 347 -7.50 37.92 -2.73
N CYS A 348 -7.40 37.73 -4.04
CA CYS A 348 -6.71 36.61 -4.66
C CYS A 348 -5.67 37.13 -5.66
N GLN A 349 -4.50 36.52 -5.68
CA GLN A 349 -3.44 36.76 -6.66
C GLN A 349 -3.19 35.46 -7.41
N GLY A 350 -3.53 35.44 -8.70
CA GLY A 350 -3.51 34.26 -9.56
C GLY A 350 -4.16 34.57 -10.88
#